data_AF-A0A930USQ6-F1
#
_entry.id   AF-A0A930USQ6-F1
#
_cell.length_a   1.000
_cell.length_b   1.000
_cell.length_c   1.000
_cell.angle_alpha   90.00
_cell.angle_beta   90.00
_cell.angle_gamma   90.00
#
_symmetry.space_group_name_H-M   'P 1'
#
loop_
_entity.id
_entity.type
_entity.pdbx_description
1 polymer ?
#
loop_
_entity_poly.entity_id
_entity_poly.type
_entity_poly.pdbx_seq_one_letter_code
_entity_poly.pdbx_strand_id
1 'polypeptide(L)' 'MSIGKLLIDDQPHQVLPALAKTIGLNEAIFLQQLHYLLNCKNHIEGKSWIFNTYEQWQEIFVIGQYQQLDAR' A
#
# COMPACT_ATOMS: atom_id res chain seq x y z
N MET A 1 13.84 -18.04 -25.28
CA MET A 1 13.30 -16.88 -24.52
C MET A 1 12.86 -17.40 -23.16
N SER A 2 13.41 -16.90 -22.06
CA SER A 2 13.04 -17.36 -20.73
C SER A 2 11.78 -16.62 -20.26
N ILE A 3 10.70 -17.37 -20.03
CA ILE A 3 9.39 -16.88 -19.56
C ILE A 3 9.46 -16.29 -18.14
N GLY A 4 10.52 -16.60 -17.39
CA GLY A 4 10.72 -16.13 -16.02
C GLY A 4 10.93 -14.61 -15.88
N LYS A 5 11.14 -13.87 -16.98
CA LYS A 5 11.32 -12.41 -16.94
C LYS A 5 10.01 -11.60 -17.03
N LEU A 6 8.86 -12.28 -17.13
CA LEU A 6 7.51 -11.70 -17.15
C LEU A 6 6.74 -11.90 -15.83
N LEU A 7 7.27 -12.72 -14.93
CA LEU A 7 6.68 -12.97 -13.63
C LEU A 7 7.32 -11.99 -12.64
N ILE A 8 6.47 -11.25 -11.95
CA ILE A 8 6.87 -10.34 -10.90
C ILE A 8 6.97 -11.18 -9.63
N ASP A 9 8.17 -11.31 -9.06
CA ASP A 9 8.40 -12.00 -7.78
C ASP A 9 7.88 -11.19 -6.58
N ASP A 10 7.49 -9.94 -6.83
CA ASP A 10 6.85 -9.07 -5.85
C ASP A 10 5.38 -9.45 -5.67
N GLN A 11 4.93 -9.48 -4.42
CA GLN A 11 3.59 -9.91 -4.09
C GLN A 11 2.59 -8.86 -4.62
N PRO A 12 1.68 -9.20 -5.55
CA PRO A 12 0.81 -8.20 -6.14
C PRO A 12 -0.11 -7.63 -5.08
N HIS A 13 -0.04 -6.31 -4.89
CA HIS A 13 -0.95 -5.58 -4.02
C HIS A 13 -2.37 -5.65 -4.58
N GLN A 14 -3.18 -6.55 -4.03
CA GLN A 14 -4.54 -6.81 -4.50
C GLN A 14 -5.49 -5.69 -4.03
N VAL A 15 -6.07 -4.95 -4.96
CA VAL A 15 -7.08 -3.92 -4.68
C VAL A 15 -8.36 -4.25 -5.42
N LEU A 16 -9.51 -4.01 -4.79
CA LEU A 16 -10.82 -4.17 -5.43
C LEU A 16 -11.03 -3.09 -6.50
N PRO A 17 -11.25 -3.43 -7.78
CA PRO A 17 -11.46 -2.43 -8.83
C PRO A 17 -12.67 -1.53 -8.59
N ALA A 18 -13.72 -2.07 -7.98
CA ALA A 18 -14.89 -1.30 -7.59
C ALA A 18 -14.57 -0.23 -6.54
N LEU A 19 -13.67 -0.53 -5.59
CA LEU A 19 -13.20 0.43 -4.60
C LEU A 19 -12.37 1.52 -5.26
N ALA A 20 -11.38 1.14 -6.09
CA ALA A 20 -10.55 2.09 -6.84
C ALA A 20 -11.39 3.03 -7.73
N LYS A 21 -12.48 2.53 -8.33
CA LYS A 21 -13.42 3.35 -9.10
C LYS A 21 -14.18 4.35 -8.24
N THR A 22 -14.41 4.03 -6.97
CA THR A 22 -15.22 4.85 -6.05
C THR A 22 -14.39 5.96 -5.39
N ILE A 23 -13.14 5.66 -5.01
CA ILE A 23 -12.32 6.58 -4.19
C ILE A 23 -10.99 6.98 -4.82
N GLY A 24 -10.64 6.41 -5.98
CA GLY A 24 -9.32 6.58 -6.60
C GLY A 24 -8.40 5.38 -6.32
N LEU A 25 -7.45 5.14 -7.23
CA LEU A 25 -6.54 3.99 -7.15
C LEU A 25 -5.58 4.12 -5.97
N ASN A 26 -5.01 5.31 -5.76
CA ASN A 26 -4.02 5.54 -4.69
C ASN A 26 -4.68 5.42 -3.32
N GLU A 27 -5.89 5.94 -3.17
CA GLU A 27 -6.70 5.88 -1.96
C GLU A 27 -7.14 4.45 -1.66
N ALA A 28 -7.52 3.69 -2.69
CA ALA A 28 -7.86 2.27 -2.53
C ALA A 28 -6.66 1.41 -2.16
N ILE A 29 -5.47 1.68 -2.74
CA ILE A 29 -4.21 1.05 -2.32
C ILE A 29 -3.92 1.41 -0.85
N PHE A 30 -4.03 2.69 -0.48
CA PHE A 30 -3.79 3.15 0.89
C PHE A 30 -4.70 2.42 1.90
N LEU A 31 -6.00 2.37 1.64
CA LEU A 31 -6.96 1.70 2.51
C LEU A 31 -6.68 0.19 2.61
N GLN A 32 -6.29 -0.44 1.50
CA GLN A 32 -5.95 -1.86 1.50
C GLN A 32 -4.73 -2.16 2.39
N GLN A 33 -3.69 -1.33 2.31
CA GLN A 33 -2.51 -1.48 3.17
C GLN A 33 -2.83 -1.23 4.64
N LEU A 34 -3.65 -0.22 4.93
CA LEU A 34 -4.10 0.06 6.29
C LEU A 34 -4.90 -1.13 6.84
N HIS A 35 -5.81 -1.70 6.05
CA HIS A 35 -6.57 -2.88 6.44
C HIS A 35 -5.67 -4.08 6.75
N TYR A 36 -4.67 -4.34 5.90
CA TYR A 36 -3.68 -5.40 6.15
C TYR A 36 -2.91 -5.17 7.45
N LEU A 37 -2.41 -3.96 7.68
CA LEU A 37 -1.68 -3.61 8.90
C LEU A 37 -2.54 -3.78 10.17
N LEU A 38 -3.83 -3.42 10.11
CA LEU A 38 -4.77 -3.60 11.22
C LEU A 38 -5.02 -5.09 11.53
N ASN A 39 -5.02 -5.95 10.51
CA ASN A 39 -5.14 -7.39 10.68
C ASN A 39 -3.86 -8.05 11.21
N CYS A 40 -2.68 -7.51 10.87
CA CYS A 40 -1.39 -8.09 11.27
C CYS A 40 -0.86 -7.60 12.62
N LYS A 41 -1.20 -6.38 13.06
CA LYS A 41 -0.59 -5.77 14.25
C LYS A 41 -1.34 -6.10 15.55
N ASN A 42 -0.62 -5.89 16.65
CA ASN A 42 -1.04 -6.23 18.00
C ASN A 42 -2.39 -5.58 18.34
N HIS A 43 -3.30 -6.42 18.80
CA HIS A 43 -4.54 -5.98 19.39
C HIS A 43 -4.26 -5.67 20.86
N ILE A 44 -4.29 -4.39 21.22
CA ILE A 44 -4.13 -3.94 22.61
C ILE A 44 -5.54 -3.64 23.11
N GLU A 45 -5.97 -4.31 24.20
CA GLU A 45 -7.29 -4.11 24.81
C GLU A 45 -8.47 -4.28 23.84
N GLY A 46 -8.37 -5.24 22.91
CA GLY A 46 -9.43 -5.52 21.93
C GLY A 46 -9.54 -4.49 20.79
N LYS A 47 -8.58 -3.56 20.69
CA LYS A 47 -8.48 -2.59 19.59
C LYS A 47 -7.22 -2.85 18.78
N SER A 48 -7.33 -2.87 17.46
CA SER A 48 -6.19 -2.94 16.56
C SER A 48 -5.37 -1.65 16.70
N TRP A 49 -4.08 -1.77 16.98
CA TRP A 49 -3.18 -0.61 17.12
C TRP A 49 -1.97 -0.73 16.21
N ILE A 50 -1.69 0.35 15.49
CA ILE A 50 -0.50 0.46 14.64
C ILE A 50 0.36 1.59 15.19
N PHE A 51 1.53 1.24 15.73
CA PHE A 51 2.57 2.21 16.04
C PHE A 51 3.57 2.24 14.89
N ASN A 52 3.62 3.37 14.18
CA ASN A 52 4.55 3.67 13.11
C ASN A 52 4.98 5.15 13.23
N THR A 53 6.27 5.45 13.07
CA THR A 53 6.76 6.83 12.91
C THR A 53 6.41 7.38 11.54
N TYR A 54 6.60 8.68 11.32
CA TYR A 54 6.36 9.30 10.02
C TYR A 54 7.25 8.67 8.92
N GLU A 55 8.51 8.40 9.22
CA GLU A 55 9.46 7.75 8.30
C GLU A 55 9.01 6.33 7.95
N GLN A 56 8.53 5.57 8.94
CA GLN A 56 7.99 4.22 8.71
C GLN A 56 6.72 4.24 7.85
N TRP A 57 5.89 5.27 8.01
CA TRP A 57 4.75 5.48 7.12
C TRP A 57 5.19 5.84 5.69
N GLN A 58 6.30 6.56 5.50
CA GLN A 58 6.85 6.85 4.17
C GLN A 58 7.45 5.62 3.46
N GLU A 59 7.93 4.63 4.21
CA GLU A 59 8.39 3.35 3.64
C GLU A 59 7.21 2.52 3.12
N ILE A 60 6.11 2.48 3.86
CA ILE A 60 4.87 1.77 3.49
C ILE A 60 4.13 2.49 2.37
N PHE A 61 4.09 3.81 2.45
CA PHE A 61 3.48 4.68 1.47
C PHE A 61 4.56 5.54 0.87
N VAL A 62 5.14 5.09 -0.23
CA VAL A 62 6.01 5.94 -1.04
C VAL A 62 5.13 7.03 -1.68
N ILE A 63 4.77 8.05 -0.91
CA ILE A 63 3.96 9.21 -1.32
C ILE A 63 4.76 10.10 -2.31
N GLY A 64 6.00 9.72 -2.67
CA GLY A 64 6.95 10.58 -3.37
C GLY A 64 7.39 10.19 -4.78
N GLN A 65 6.91 9.10 -5.41
CA GLN A 65 7.38 8.80 -6.79
C GLN A 65 6.75 9.71 -7.87
N TYR A 66 5.74 10.51 -7.53
CA TYR A 66 5.15 11.48 -8.46
C TYR A 66 5.73 12.89 -8.33
N GLN A 67 6.52 13.19 -7.30
CA GLN A 67 7.03 14.55 -7.08
C GLN A 67 8.29 14.87 -7.89
N GLN A 68 8.82 13.91 -8.67
CA GLN A 68 9.97 14.11 -9.55
C GLN A 68 9.64 14.23 -11.06
N LEU A 69 8.36 14.11 -11.46
CA LEU A 69 7.96 14.18 -12.88
C LEU A 69 7.34 15.53 -13.29
N ASP A 70 6.96 16.38 -12.33
CA ASP A 70 6.32 17.68 -12.60
C ASP A 70 7.30 18.87 -12.62
N ALA A 71 8.61 18.59 -12.72
CA ALA A 71 9.67 19.60 -12.77
C ALA A 71 10.40 19.63 -14.14
N ARG A 72 9.66 19.50 -15.24
CA ARG A 72 10.12 19.83 -16.60
C ARG A 72 9.07 20.58 -17.39
#